data_AF-A0AA92ULJ6-F1
#
_entry.id   AF-A0AA92ULJ6-F1
#
_cell.length_a   1.000
_cell.length_b   1.000
_cell.length_c   1.000
_cell.angle_alpha   90.00
_cell.angle_beta   90.00
_cell.angle_gamma   90.00
#
_symmetry.space_group_name_H-M   'P 1'
#
loop_
_entity.id
_entity.type
_entity.pdbx_description
1 polymer ?
#
loop_
_entity_poly.entity_id
_entity_poly.type
_entity_poly.pdbx_seq_one_letter_code
_entity_poly.pdbx_strand_id
1 'polypeptide(L)'
;MLLTEAEALARSGKWQEAMVLVNKLRVARIDRTADDIMLEAGSQQEAVEKILEERHREMPFIMRWFDIRRLAFNETSYDDVTVERDFYQVSDNAVNDDVVSHYVLPVKSKRYAQPIVYTEIARSNHQIEQNAYDDNSVVVTSQSQDSGEDGDDGSEEGEEY
;
A
#
# COMPACT_ATOMS: atom_id res chain seq x y z
N MET A 1 -23.07 0.66 6.65
CA MET A 1 -22.08 -0.19 5.95
C MET A 1 -21.35 -0.99 7.02
N LEU A 2 -21.45 -2.33 6.98
CA LEU A 2 -21.14 -3.22 8.11
C LEU A 2 -19.69 -3.11 8.63
N LEU A 3 -18.69 -3.05 7.74
CA LEU A 3 -17.29 -2.88 8.15
C LEU A 3 -16.94 -1.49 8.67
N THR A 4 -17.63 -0.43 8.22
CA THR A 4 -17.46 0.92 8.80
C THR A 4 -18.07 0.99 10.19
N GLU A 5 -19.21 0.33 10.40
CA GLU A 5 -19.81 0.21 11.74
C GLU A 5 -18.90 -0.57 12.69
N ALA A 6 -18.35 -1.70 12.24
CA ALA A 6 -17.38 -2.48 13.00
C ALA A 6 -16.16 -1.63 13.39
N GLU A 7 -15.55 -0.92 12.43
CA GLU A 7 -14.41 -0.05 12.70
C GLU A 7 -14.75 1.04 13.74
N ALA A 8 -15.90 1.71 13.58
CA ALA A 8 -16.32 2.76 14.50
C ALA A 8 -16.53 2.23 15.92
N LEU A 9 -17.14 1.06 16.08
CA LEU A 9 -17.31 0.40 17.37
C LEU A 9 -15.97 0.03 18.00
N ALA A 10 -15.06 -0.56 17.22
CA ALA A 10 -13.73 -0.92 17.70
C ALA A 10 -12.96 0.32 18.15
N ARG A 11 -12.94 1.40 17.36
CA ARG A 11 -12.29 2.66 17.74
C ARG A 11 -12.93 3.34 18.96
N SER A 12 -14.22 3.08 19.22
CA SER A 12 -14.93 3.58 20.42
C SER A 12 -14.74 2.70 21.67
N GLY A 13 -13.86 1.69 21.62
CA GLY A 13 -13.58 0.76 22.72
C GLY A 13 -14.54 -0.42 22.83
N LYS A 14 -15.57 -0.50 21.98
CA LYS A 14 -16.54 -1.62 21.93
C LYS A 14 -16.10 -2.70 20.95
N TRP A 15 -14.85 -3.13 21.08
CA TRP A 15 -14.21 -3.99 20.08
C TRP A 15 -14.78 -5.41 20.05
N GLN A 16 -15.33 -5.93 21.15
CA GLN A 16 -16.02 -7.23 21.15
C GLN A 16 -17.29 -7.19 20.29
N GLU A 17 -18.06 -6.10 20.35
CA GLU A 17 -19.24 -5.90 19.48
C GLU A 17 -18.81 -5.77 18.01
N ALA A 18 -17.69 -5.10 17.76
CA ALA A 18 -17.14 -4.97 16.41
C ALA A 18 -16.76 -6.33 15.80
N MET A 19 -16.17 -7.25 16.58
CA MET A 19 -15.80 -8.59 16.10
C MET A 19 -17.03 -9.40 15.69
N VAL A 20 -18.16 -9.26 16.39
CA VAL A 20 -19.42 -9.90 15.99
C VAL A 20 -19.85 -9.43 14.60
N LEU A 21 -19.72 -8.14 14.31
CA LEU A 21 -20.04 -7.60 12.99
C LEU A 21 -19.09 -8.12 11.90
N VAL A 22 -17.77 -8.06 12.11
CA VAL A 22 -16.82 -8.58 11.10
C VAL A 22 -17.06 -10.06 10.81
N ASN A 23 -17.28 -10.86 11.84
CA ASN A 23 -17.55 -12.28 11.68
C ASN A 23 -18.85 -12.57 10.93
N LYS A 24 -19.86 -11.71 11.06
CA LYS A 24 -21.07 -11.78 10.24
C LYS A 24 -20.76 -11.61 8.74
N LEU A 25 -19.80 -10.77 8.37
CA LEU A 25 -19.34 -10.67 6.98
C LEU A 25 -18.58 -11.92 6.55
N ARG A 26 -17.61 -12.35 7.36
CA ARG A 26 -16.74 -13.48 7.02
C ARG A 26 -17.53 -14.76 6.78
N VAL A 27 -18.52 -15.06 7.63
CA VAL A 27 -19.44 -16.21 7.43
C VAL A 27 -20.23 -16.13 6.12
N ALA A 28 -20.47 -14.93 5.60
CA ALA A 28 -21.17 -14.73 4.34
C ALA A 28 -20.25 -14.76 3.10
N ARG A 29 -18.93 -14.73 3.28
CA ARG A 29 -17.93 -14.64 2.21
C ARG A 29 -17.02 -15.86 2.11
N ILE A 30 -16.67 -16.45 3.24
CA ILE A 30 -15.74 -17.57 3.36
C ILE A 30 -16.55 -18.87 3.40
N ASP A 31 -16.03 -19.93 2.76
CA ASP A 31 -16.63 -21.25 2.81
C ASP A 31 -16.79 -21.73 4.26
N ARG A 32 -17.94 -22.34 4.55
CA ARG A 32 -18.27 -22.87 5.88
C ARG A 32 -17.37 -24.02 6.31
N THR A 33 -16.66 -24.64 5.38
CA THR A 33 -15.71 -25.71 5.68
C THR A 33 -14.29 -25.20 5.95
N ALA A 34 -14.05 -23.89 5.89
CA ALA A 34 -12.74 -23.34 6.22
C ALA A 34 -12.50 -23.34 7.73
N ASP A 35 -11.26 -23.61 8.14
CA ASP A 35 -10.89 -23.73 9.55
C ASP A 35 -10.81 -22.35 10.27
N ASP A 36 -10.64 -21.26 9.52
CA ASP A 36 -10.39 -19.90 10.06
C ASP A 36 -11.43 -18.87 9.57
N ILE A 37 -12.70 -19.18 9.76
CA ILE A 37 -13.80 -18.28 9.37
C ILE A 37 -13.93 -17.11 10.35
N MET A 38 -13.78 -17.38 11.64
CA MET A 38 -14.05 -16.40 12.71
C MET A 38 -12.76 -15.76 13.18
N LEU A 39 -12.74 -14.44 13.22
CA LEU A 39 -11.69 -13.67 13.85
C LEU A 39 -12.02 -13.42 15.32
N GLU A 40 -11.01 -13.57 16.17
CA GLU A 40 -11.01 -13.11 17.55
C GLU A 40 -9.99 -11.99 17.71
N ALA A 41 -10.11 -11.14 18.73
CA ALA A 41 -9.10 -10.14 19.06
C ALA A 41 -8.94 -10.10 20.58
N GLY A 42 -7.71 -9.91 21.06
CA GLY A 42 -7.41 -9.75 22.49
C GLY A 42 -7.40 -8.30 22.94
N SER A 43 -7.38 -7.33 22.01
CA SER A 43 -7.31 -5.91 22.30
C SER A 43 -8.06 -5.05 21.29
N GLN A 44 -8.31 -3.80 21.66
CA GLN A 44 -8.91 -2.80 20.77
C GLN A 44 -8.07 -2.58 19.51
N GLN A 45 -6.75 -2.47 19.67
CA GLN A 45 -5.82 -2.28 18.55
C GLN A 45 -5.90 -3.46 17.56
N GLU A 46 -5.78 -4.68 18.08
CA GLU A 46 -5.83 -5.89 17.27
C GLU A 46 -7.16 -6.04 16.53
N ALA A 47 -8.28 -5.65 17.17
CA ALA A 47 -9.57 -5.64 16.51
C ALA A 47 -9.60 -4.65 15.33
N VAL A 48 -9.07 -3.43 15.50
CA VAL A 48 -8.99 -2.45 14.41
C VAL A 48 -8.12 -2.95 13.26
N GLU A 49 -6.95 -3.51 13.55
CA GLU A 49 -6.06 -4.10 12.53
C GLU A 49 -6.79 -5.19 11.73
N LYS A 50 -7.44 -6.14 12.40
CA LYS A 50 -8.24 -7.20 11.78
C LYS A 50 -9.41 -6.69 10.95
N ILE A 51 -10.11 -5.65 11.42
CA ILE A 51 -11.19 -5.00 10.66
C ILE A 51 -10.65 -4.36 9.38
N LEU A 52 -9.51 -3.66 9.45
CA LEU A 52 -8.88 -3.02 8.30
C LEU A 52 -8.41 -4.04 7.26
N GLU A 53 -7.83 -5.16 7.69
CA GLU A 53 -7.49 -6.27 6.79
C GLU A 53 -8.71 -6.83 6.06
N GLU A 54 -9.83 -7.03 6.78
CA GLU A 54 -11.06 -7.52 6.16
C GLU A 54 -11.64 -6.50 5.15
N ARG A 55 -11.51 -5.20 5.43
CA ARG A 55 -11.87 -4.16 4.46
C ARG A 55 -11.03 -4.23 3.19
N HIS A 56 -9.74 -4.49 3.32
CA HIS A 56 -8.86 -4.67 2.16
C HIS A 56 -9.24 -5.90 1.34
N ARG A 57 -9.67 -6.99 1.99
CA ARG A 57 -10.11 -8.20 1.31
C ARG A 57 -11.44 -8.03 0.60
N GLU A 58 -12.42 -7.37 1.23
CA GLU A 58 -13.76 -7.19 0.67
C GLU A 58 -13.78 -6.15 -0.46
N MET A 59 -12.99 -5.08 -0.37
CA MET A 59 -13.02 -3.95 -1.32
C MET A 59 -11.63 -3.48 -1.78
N PRO A 60 -10.76 -4.37 -2.30
CA PRO A 60 -9.38 -4.05 -2.62
C PRO A 60 -9.26 -2.95 -3.69
N PHE A 61 -10.16 -2.95 -4.68
CA PHE A 61 -10.05 -2.07 -5.86
C PHE A 61 -10.76 -0.72 -5.71
N ILE A 62 -11.62 -0.57 -4.71
CA ILE A 62 -12.49 0.62 -4.59
C ILE A 62 -12.11 1.46 -3.37
N MET A 63 -11.86 0.81 -2.22
CA MET A 63 -11.73 1.53 -0.95
C MET A 63 -10.29 1.67 -0.46
N ARG A 64 -9.36 0.82 -0.95
CA ARG A 64 -8.00 0.74 -0.41
C ARG A 64 -7.27 2.08 -0.41
N TRP A 65 -7.35 2.85 -1.50
CA TRP A 65 -6.70 4.15 -1.59
C TRP A 65 -7.27 5.17 -0.59
N PHE A 66 -8.59 5.17 -0.39
CA PHE A 66 -9.22 6.07 0.58
C PHE A 66 -8.89 5.68 2.02
N ASP A 67 -8.82 4.37 2.32
CA ASP A 67 -8.41 3.88 3.63
C ASP A 67 -6.95 4.28 3.94
N ILE A 68 -6.00 4.08 3.02
CA ILE A 68 -4.59 4.54 3.22
C ILE A 68 -4.54 6.04 3.54
N ARG A 69 -5.25 6.86 2.77
CA ARG A 69 -5.23 8.33 2.93
C ARG A 69 -5.83 8.79 4.25
N ARG A 70 -6.95 8.23 4.69
CA ARG A 70 -7.59 8.67 5.95
C ARG A 70 -6.83 8.19 7.18
N LEU A 71 -6.20 7.02 7.11
CA LEU A 71 -5.43 6.45 8.22
C LEU A 71 -4.16 7.27 8.42
N ALA A 72 -3.46 7.60 7.33
CA ALA A 72 -2.24 8.40 7.40
C ALA A 72 -2.36 9.75 8.13
N PHE A 73 -3.55 10.36 8.23
CA PHE A 73 -3.74 11.69 8.84
C PHE A 73 -4.55 11.68 10.15
N ASN A 74 -4.74 10.53 10.77
CA ASN A 74 -5.41 10.43 12.07
C ASN A 74 -4.40 10.58 13.25
N GLU A 75 -4.91 10.48 14.49
CA GLU A 75 -4.09 10.51 15.72
C GLU A 75 -3.50 9.14 16.12
N THR A 76 -3.86 8.08 15.39
CA THR A 76 -3.59 6.68 15.71
C THR A 76 -2.44 6.14 14.86
N SER A 77 -1.27 5.91 15.43
CA SER A 77 -0.10 5.48 14.64
C SER A 77 -0.05 3.99 14.31
N TYR A 78 -0.81 3.14 15.01
CA TYR A 78 -0.75 1.69 14.78
C TYR A 78 -1.46 1.25 13.48
N ASP A 79 -2.25 2.14 12.87
CA ASP A 79 -2.93 1.88 11.59
C ASP A 79 -2.29 2.65 10.41
N ASP A 80 -1.12 3.24 10.65
CA ASP A 80 -0.33 3.90 9.63
C ASP A 80 0.15 2.90 8.56
N VAL A 81 0.08 3.30 7.30
CA VAL A 81 0.50 2.49 6.16
C VAL A 81 1.51 3.25 5.33
N THR A 82 2.74 2.74 5.28
CA THR A 82 3.73 3.10 4.26
C THR A 82 3.45 2.26 3.00
N VAL A 83 3.36 2.91 1.84
CA VAL A 83 3.13 2.20 0.57
C VAL A 83 4.45 2.06 -0.16
N GLU A 84 4.84 0.82 -0.43
CA GLU A 84 6.10 0.49 -1.10
C GLU A 84 5.83 -0.38 -2.32
N ARG A 85 6.53 -0.08 -3.41
CA ARG A 85 6.48 -0.86 -4.66
C ARG A 85 7.78 -0.75 -5.43
N ASP A 86 8.21 -1.88 -5.97
CA ASP A 86 9.30 -1.97 -6.93
C ASP A 86 8.76 -1.90 -8.36
N PHE A 87 9.44 -1.14 -9.20
CA PHE A 87 9.17 -1.04 -10.63
C PHE A 87 10.46 -1.19 -11.42
N TYR A 88 10.42 -1.94 -12.51
CA TYR A 88 11.48 -1.89 -13.51
C TYR A 88 11.52 -0.51 -14.15
N GLN A 89 12.72 -0.05 -14.49
CA GLN A 89 12.87 1.22 -15.18
C GLN A 89 12.27 1.14 -16.58
N VAL A 90 11.53 2.18 -16.98
CA VAL A 90 10.97 2.29 -18.33
C VAL A 90 11.52 3.54 -18.99
N SER A 91 12.11 3.38 -20.18
CA SER A 91 12.56 4.48 -21.05
C SER A 91 12.17 4.17 -22.49
N ASP A 92 11.70 5.16 -23.23
CA ASP A 92 11.33 5.04 -24.65
C ASP A 92 10.39 3.85 -24.96
N ASN A 93 9.42 3.61 -24.07
CA ASN A 93 8.48 2.47 -24.11
C ASN A 93 9.15 1.08 -24.08
N ALA A 94 10.42 1.00 -23.70
CA ALA A 94 11.13 -0.24 -23.42
C ALA A 94 11.32 -0.39 -21.91
N VAL A 95 11.15 -1.63 -21.42
CA VAL A 95 11.45 -1.98 -20.02
C VAL A 95 12.93 -2.35 -19.93
N ASN A 96 13.63 -1.80 -18.95
CA ASN A 96 14.96 -2.21 -18.55
C ASN A 96 14.84 -3.11 -17.32
N ASP A 97 14.92 -4.42 -17.55
CA ASP A 97 14.78 -5.43 -16.49
C ASP A 97 16.00 -5.49 -15.55
N ASP A 98 17.14 -4.92 -15.96
CA ASP A 98 18.39 -4.91 -15.18
C ASP A 98 18.38 -3.87 -14.05
N VAL A 99 17.42 -2.94 -14.05
CA VAL A 99 17.35 -1.85 -13.07
C VAL A 99 15.98 -1.83 -12.41
N VAL A 100 15.98 -2.07 -11.09
CA VAL A 100 14.80 -2.01 -10.25
C VAL A 100 14.82 -0.73 -9.43
N SER A 101 13.75 0.05 -9.50
CA SER A 101 13.53 1.23 -8.67
C SER A 101 12.52 0.92 -7.58
N HIS A 102 12.94 1.08 -6.32
CA HIS A 102 12.11 0.97 -5.13
C HIS A 102 11.46 2.32 -4.81
N TYR A 103 10.13 2.38 -4.84
CA TYR A 103 9.34 3.56 -4.53
C TYR A 103 8.69 3.44 -3.16
N VAL A 104 8.86 4.47 -2.33
CA VAL A 104 8.24 4.60 -1.01
C VAL A 104 7.38 5.85 -0.99
N LEU A 105 6.09 5.67 -0.71
CA LEU A 105 5.16 6.74 -0.34
C LEU A 105 4.98 6.70 1.18
N PRO A 106 5.63 7.63 1.92
CA PRO A 106 5.61 7.61 3.37
C PRO A 106 4.23 7.97 3.94
N VAL A 107 4.02 7.58 5.19
CA VAL A 107 2.89 8.06 6.01
C VAL A 107 2.90 9.60 6.02
N LYS A 108 1.71 10.22 5.94
CA LYS A 108 1.53 11.68 5.85
C LYS A 108 2.19 12.34 4.64
N SER A 109 2.53 11.59 3.58
CA SER A 109 3.04 12.17 2.35
C SER A 109 2.10 13.24 1.79
N LYS A 110 2.67 14.39 1.39
CA LYS A 110 1.92 15.44 0.69
C LYS A 110 1.41 14.98 -0.67
N ARG A 111 1.99 13.93 -1.24
CA ARG A 111 1.60 13.33 -2.53
C ARG A 111 0.30 12.51 -2.45
N TYR A 112 -0.30 12.37 -1.27
CA TYR A 112 -1.70 11.96 -1.15
C TYR A 112 -2.69 12.98 -1.73
N ALA A 113 -2.29 14.25 -1.86
CA ALA A 113 -3.06 15.29 -2.52
C ALA A 113 -2.69 15.34 -4.02
N GLN A 114 -3.70 15.17 -4.88
CA GLN A 114 -3.52 15.31 -6.33
C GLN A 114 -3.14 16.75 -6.68
N PRO A 115 -2.22 16.94 -7.64
CA PRO A 115 -1.81 18.28 -8.06
C PRO A 115 -3.00 19.02 -8.68
N ILE A 116 -3.12 20.30 -8.32
CA ILE A 116 -4.12 21.18 -8.93
C ILE A 116 -3.71 21.44 -10.37
N VAL A 117 -4.66 21.31 -11.30
CA VAL A 117 -4.40 21.50 -12.74
C VAL A 117 -3.95 22.94 -12.99
N TYR A 118 -2.87 23.11 -13.75
CA TYR A 118 -2.26 24.42 -14.01
C TYR A 118 -3.24 25.42 -14.63
N THR A 119 -4.18 24.96 -15.46
CA THR A 119 -5.19 25.83 -16.09
C THR A 119 -6.08 26.53 -15.07
N GLU A 120 -6.42 25.87 -13.97
CA GLU A 120 -7.24 26.47 -12.90
C GLU A 120 -6.45 27.54 -12.15
N ILE A 121 -5.17 27.28 -11.86
CA ILE A 121 -4.25 28.25 -11.25
C ILE A 121 -4.12 29.50 -12.13
N ALA A 122 -3.85 29.32 -13.43
CA ALA A 122 -3.69 30.42 -14.37
C ALA A 122 -4.98 31.24 -14.55
N ARG A 123 -6.14 30.57 -14.67
CA ARG A 123 -7.45 31.25 -14.81
C ARG A 123 -7.87 32.01 -13.57
N SER A 124 -7.45 31.55 -12.39
CA SER A 124 -7.69 32.25 -11.13
C SER A 124 -6.80 33.48 -10.93
N ASN A 125 -5.96 33.83 -11.90
CA ASN A 125 -4.92 34.85 -11.77
C ASN A 125 -4.04 34.60 -10.53
N HIS A 126 -3.64 33.34 -10.33
CA HIS A 126 -2.82 32.89 -9.20
C HIS A 126 -3.44 33.05 -7.81
N GLN A 127 -4.78 33.19 -7.70
CA GLN A 127 -5.45 33.12 -6.40
C GLN A 127 -5.51 31.69 -5.84
N ILE A 128 -5.53 30.68 -6.72
CA ILE A 128 -5.38 29.28 -6.34
C ILE A 128 -3.89 28.95 -6.34
N GLU A 129 -3.37 28.52 -5.19
CA GLU A 129 -1.98 28.08 -5.04
C GLU A 129 -1.85 26.56 -5.21
N GLN A 130 -0.71 26.10 -5.72
CA GLN A 130 -0.43 24.67 -5.85
C GLN A 130 -0.16 24.05 -4.47
N ASN A 131 -0.49 22.77 -4.32
CA ASN A 131 -0.06 21.99 -3.16
C ASN A 131 1.48 22.00 -3.05
N ALA A 132 2.01 22.17 -1.84
CA ALA A 132 3.44 22.09 -1.61
C ALA A 132 3.91 20.62 -1.65
N TYR A 133 4.95 20.33 -2.44
CA TYR A 133 5.59 19.02 -2.51
C TYR A 133 7.09 19.18 -2.25
N ASP A 134 7.71 18.18 -1.64
CA ASP A 134 9.16 18.14 -1.36
C ASP A 134 9.74 16.76 -1.73
N ASP A 135 11.08 16.68 -1.71
CA ASP A 135 11.81 15.45 -2.05
C ASP A 135 11.54 14.30 -1.07
N ASN A 136 11.04 14.60 0.13
CA ASN A 136 10.64 13.59 1.11
C ASN A 136 9.21 13.10 0.90
N SER A 137 8.46 13.69 -0.03
CA SER A 137 7.07 13.30 -0.28
C SER A 137 6.97 11.97 -1.04
N VAL A 138 8.01 11.56 -1.78
CA VAL A 138 8.18 10.21 -2.35
C VAL A 138 9.69 9.93 -2.36
N VAL A 139 10.10 8.77 -1.83
CA VAL A 139 11.50 8.34 -1.86
C VAL A 139 11.66 7.30 -2.96
N VAL A 140 12.64 7.48 -3.83
CA VAL A 140 12.96 6.55 -4.93
C VAL A 140 14.41 6.15 -4.84
N THR A 141 14.67 4.84 -4.80
CA THR A 141 16.02 4.27 -4.77
C THR A 141 16.17 3.27 -5.91
N SER A 142 17.16 3.47 -6.79
CA SER A 142 17.44 2.53 -7.89
C SER A 142 18.59 1.59 -7.53
N GLN A 143 18.45 0.31 -7.88
CA GLN A 143 19.48 -0.71 -7.74
C GLN A 143 19.64 -1.42 -9.09
N SER A 144 20.88 -1.52 -9.58
CA SER A 144 21.22 -2.38 -10.71
C SER A 144 21.33 -3.83 -10.24
N GLN A 145 20.70 -4.76 -10.96
CA GLN A 145 20.98 -6.17 -10.78
C GLN A 145 22.36 -6.46 -11.36
N ASP A 146 23.30 -6.82 -10.49
CA ASP A 146 24.58 -7.37 -10.92
C ASP A 146 24.28 -8.75 -11.51
N SER A 147 24.21 -8.83 -12.84
CA SER A 147 24.15 -10.11 -13.54
C SER A 147 25.49 -10.78 -13.26
N GLY A 148 25.52 -11.68 -12.28
CA GLY A 148 26.72 -12.45 -11.96
C GLY A 148 27.30 -12.99 -13.25
N GLU A 149 28.54 -12.61 -13.54
CA GLU A 149 29.35 -13.27 -14.56
C GLU A 149 29.36 -14.75 -14.20
N ASP A 150 28.54 -15.55 -14.87
CA ASP A 150 28.74 -16.99 -14.95
C ASP A 150 30.14 -17.15 -15.52
N GLY A 151 31.09 -17.52 -14.66
CA GLY A 151 32.46 -17.78 -15.03
C GLY A 151 32.47 -18.80 -16.15
N ASP A 152 32.80 -18.33 -17.35
CA ASP A 152 33.24 -19.15 -18.47
C ASP A 152 34.57 -19.81 -18.05
N ASP A 153 34.47 -20.93 -17.33
CA ASP A 153 35.60 -21.87 -17.16
C ASP A 153 35.79 -22.60 -18.48
N GLY A 154 36.35 -21.86 -19.45
CA GLY A 154 36.87 -22.40 -20.70
C GLY A 154 38.09 -23.25 -20.38
N SER A 155 37.86 -24.52 -20.01
CA SER A 155 38.89 -25.54 -19.95
C SER A 155 39.56 -25.66 -21.31
N GLU A 156 40.79 -25.15 -21.42
CA GLU A 156 41.72 -25.45 -22.51
C GLU A 156 42.04 -26.96 -22.48
N GLU A 157 41.27 -27.76 -23.20
CA GLU A 157 41.73 -29.08 -23.65
C GLU A 157 42.35 -28.94 -25.04
N GLY A 158 43.66 -29.17 -25.09
CA GLY A 158 44.45 -29.07 -26.31
C GLY A 158 44.13 -30.18 -27.32
N GLU A 159 44.31 -29.84 -28.60
CA GLU A 159 44.76 -30.82 -29.59
C GLU A 159 45.94 -30.24 -30.38
N GLU A 160 47.05 -30.93 -30.20
CA GLU A 160 48.30 -30.92 -30.95
C GLU A 160 48.02 -31.30 -32.41
N TYR A 161 48.45 -30.48 -33.39
CA TYR A 161 49.09 -30.88 -34.67
C TYR A 161 49.68 -29.67 -35.40
#